data_AF-A0A1Y3A511-F1
#
_entry.id   AF-A0A1Y3A511-F1
#
_cell.length_a   1.000
_cell.length_b   1.000
_cell.length_c   1.000
_cell.angle_alpha   90.00
_cell.angle_beta   90.00
_cell.angle_gamma   90.00
#
_symmetry.space_group_name_H-M   'P 1'
#
loop_
_entity.id
_entity.type
_entity.pdbx_description
1 polymer ?
#
loop_
_entity_poly.entity_id
_entity_poly.type
_entity_poly.pdbx_seq_one_letter_code
_entity_poly.pdbx_strand_id
1 'polypeptide(L)'
;MTSDTASAACDGWDGSECEGTPHCPPRCPRFVDKEGARWTIRPATDADEPFLAEMYERFGRPHRAQGLPPVSRRRRVDWIRSMLSEGNNVVAERDGELFGHAMYTPTDADTPELAVFVHPDAQDRGVGTELCRHVIANAAAAGRDGIELHVETGNRPARSVYRTVGFEVVERRGDLRMRVDLDQPIATEVRWPPLAREGPAEPAVDLSPTDGGPERSPADD
;
A
#
# COMPACT_ATOMS: atom_id res chain seq x y z
N MET A 1 15.62 4.43 33.90
CA MET A 1 14.17 4.58 33.69
C MET A 1 13.90 4.08 32.28
N THR A 2 13.48 2.83 32.19
CA THR A 2 13.13 2.12 30.96
C THR A 2 11.84 2.72 30.41
N SER A 3 11.93 3.40 29.26
CA SER A 3 10.73 3.80 28.51
C SER A 3 10.39 2.66 27.57
N ASP A 4 9.56 1.76 28.09
CA ASP A 4 8.87 0.72 27.35
C ASP A 4 7.84 1.41 26.44
N THR A 5 8.24 1.67 25.20
CA THR A 5 7.29 2.09 24.16
C THR A 5 6.77 0.82 23.54
N ALA A 6 5.85 0.17 24.24
CA ALA A 6 5.13 -0.97 23.74
C ALA A 6 4.50 -0.62 22.39
N SER A 7 4.91 -1.36 21.36
CA SER A 7 4.21 -1.49 20.09
C SER A 7 2.73 -1.76 20.37
N ALA A 8 1.90 -0.73 20.28
CA ALA A 8 0.47 -0.89 20.23
C ALA A 8 0.12 -1.43 18.84
N ALA A 9 0.36 -2.73 18.64
CA ALA A 9 -0.26 -3.46 17.55
C ALA A 9 -1.78 -3.24 17.70
N CYS A 10 -2.37 -2.63 16.68
CA CYS A 10 -3.75 -2.18 16.70
C CYS A 10 -4.67 -3.41 16.50
N ASP A 11 -4.83 -4.22 17.55
CA ASP A 11 -5.62 -5.45 17.49
C ASP A 11 -7.12 -5.19 17.34
N GLY A 12 -7.57 -3.95 17.62
CA GLY A 12 -8.99 -3.57 17.66
C GLY A 12 -9.54 -2.86 16.43
N TRP A 13 -8.77 -2.66 15.35
CA TRP A 13 -9.31 -1.99 14.17
C TRP A 13 -10.06 -3.00 13.27
N ASP A 14 -11.36 -2.79 13.11
CA ASP A 14 -12.18 -3.46 12.10
C ASP A 14 -12.54 -2.45 11.00
N GLY A 15 -12.07 -2.72 9.78
CA GLY A 15 -12.40 -1.90 8.62
C GLY A 15 -13.85 -2.02 8.20
N SER A 16 -14.50 -3.16 8.47
CA SER A 16 -15.86 -3.42 8.01
C SER A 16 -16.91 -2.53 8.67
N GLU A 17 -16.60 -1.94 9.81
CA GLU A 17 -17.47 -1.00 10.55
C GLU A 17 -17.00 0.46 10.41
N CYS A 18 -15.90 0.70 9.69
CA CYS A 18 -15.27 2.02 9.65
C CYS A 18 -15.98 2.95 8.65
N GLU A 19 -16.87 3.80 9.17
CA GLU A 19 -17.54 4.90 8.44
C GLU A 19 -16.64 6.12 8.20
N GLY A 20 -15.44 6.13 8.77
CA GLY A 20 -14.52 7.28 8.73
C GLY A 20 -14.97 8.42 9.64
N THR A 21 -14.16 9.49 9.66
CA THR A 21 -14.39 10.70 10.44
C THR A 21 -13.92 11.91 9.65
N PRO A 22 -14.34 13.14 10.01
CA PRO A 22 -13.79 14.37 9.42
C PRO A 22 -12.27 14.55 9.61
N HIS A 23 -11.67 13.81 10.54
CA HIS A 23 -10.22 13.83 10.81
C HIS A 23 -9.46 12.73 10.09
N CYS A 24 -10.13 11.92 9.27
CA CYS A 24 -9.45 10.90 8.49
C CYS A 24 -8.50 11.54 7.48
N PRO A 25 -7.30 10.95 7.27
CA PRO A 25 -6.46 11.32 6.14
C PRO A 25 -7.21 11.04 4.81
N PRO A 26 -6.68 11.54 3.67
CA PRO A 26 -7.32 11.38 2.37
C PRO A 26 -7.72 9.93 2.01
N ARG A 27 -7.04 8.93 2.57
CA ARG A 27 -7.43 7.52 2.51
C ARG A 27 -7.13 6.85 3.84
N CYS A 28 -8.00 5.92 4.27
CA CYS A 28 -7.79 5.15 5.50
C CYS A 28 -6.40 4.48 5.50
N PRO A 29 -5.55 4.71 6.52
CA PRO A 29 -4.18 4.20 6.52
C PRO A 29 -4.10 2.71 6.82
N ARG A 30 -5.20 2.05 7.17
CA ARG A 30 -5.21 0.66 7.64
C ARG A 30 -5.87 -0.24 6.61
N PHE A 31 -5.30 -1.42 6.44
CA PHE A 31 -5.94 -2.51 5.71
C PHE A 31 -5.50 -3.86 6.26
N VAL A 32 -6.28 -4.89 5.95
CA VAL A 32 -5.96 -6.28 6.23
C VAL A 32 -5.76 -6.98 4.90
N ASP A 33 -4.67 -7.72 4.74
CA ASP A 33 -4.44 -8.49 3.53
C ASP A 33 -5.18 -9.83 3.55
N LYS A 34 -5.11 -10.56 2.43
CA LYS A 34 -5.74 -11.87 2.26
C LYS A 34 -5.24 -12.95 3.23
N GLU A 35 -4.11 -12.74 3.90
CA GLU A 35 -3.54 -13.65 4.91
C GLU A 35 -3.95 -13.23 6.34
N GLY A 36 -4.76 -12.18 6.49
CA GLY A 36 -5.18 -11.65 7.77
C GLY A 36 -4.15 -10.73 8.44
N ALA A 37 -3.03 -10.42 7.77
CA ALA A 37 -2.04 -9.51 8.36
C ALA A 37 -2.51 -8.06 8.24
N ARG A 38 -2.25 -7.31 9.31
CA ARG A 38 -2.64 -5.91 9.45
C ARG A 38 -1.50 -5.02 8.99
N TRP A 39 -1.84 -4.03 8.19
CA TRP A 39 -0.89 -3.10 7.59
C TRP A 39 -1.27 -1.67 7.88
N THR A 40 -0.26 -0.81 7.97
CA THR A 40 -0.44 0.65 8.01
C THR A 40 0.31 1.31 6.86
N ILE A 41 -0.40 2.05 6.01
CA ILE A 41 0.18 3.00 5.06
C ILE A 41 0.18 4.38 5.70
N ARG A 42 1.37 4.96 5.90
CA ARG A 42 1.52 6.29 6.52
C ARG A 42 2.44 7.19 5.72
N PRO A 43 2.37 8.52 5.88
CA PRO A 43 3.38 9.42 5.34
C PRO A 43 4.77 9.00 5.80
N ALA A 44 5.72 9.06 4.87
CA ALA A 44 7.13 8.90 5.19
C ALA A 44 7.65 10.21 5.81
N THR A 45 8.65 10.09 6.68
CA THR A 45 9.33 11.20 7.35
C THR A 45 10.83 11.08 7.14
N ASP A 46 11.59 12.14 7.43
CA ASP A 46 13.06 12.10 7.39
C ASP A 46 13.66 11.02 8.30
N ALA A 47 12.94 10.66 9.38
CA ALA A 47 13.34 9.60 10.30
C ALA A 47 13.23 8.20 9.68
N ASP A 48 12.49 8.04 8.58
CA ASP A 48 12.34 6.76 7.87
C ASP A 48 13.55 6.44 6.97
N GLU A 49 14.46 7.38 6.72
CA GLU A 49 15.63 7.19 5.85
C GLU A 49 16.43 5.90 6.13
N PRO A 50 16.88 5.62 7.37
CA PRO A 50 17.64 4.39 7.65
C PRO A 50 16.83 3.12 7.36
N PHE A 51 15.53 3.11 7.65
CA PHE A 51 14.65 1.96 7.44
C PHE A 51 14.35 1.74 5.95
N LEU A 52 14.15 2.83 5.19
CA LEU A 52 14.03 2.79 3.73
C LEU A 52 15.33 2.29 3.09
N ALA A 53 16.48 2.75 3.57
CA ALA A 53 17.77 2.28 3.07
C ALA A 53 17.93 0.78 3.26
N GLU A 54 17.58 0.25 4.43
CA GLU A 54 17.58 -1.19 4.73
C GLU A 54 16.58 -1.95 3.84
N MET A 55 15.34 -1.48 3.72
CA MET A 55 14.32 -2.08 2.86
C MET A 55 14.84 -2.21 1.42
N TYR A 56 15.42 -1.15 0.87
CA TYR A 56 15.97 -1.15 -0.48
C TYR A 56 17.27 -1.95 -0.65
N GLU A 57 18.03 -2.22 0.42
CA GLU A 57 19.19 -3.13 0.38
C GLU A 57 18.81 -4.56 0.02
N ARG A 58 17.60 -4.97 0.41
CA ARG A 58 17.05 -6.30 0.15
C ARG A 58 16.52 -6.46 -1.29
N PHE A 59 16.48 -5.38 -2.09
CA PHE A 59 16.09 -5.44 -3.50
C PHE A 59 17.21 -6.04 -4.36
N GLY A 60 17.05 -7.31 -4.70
CA GLY A 60 17.87 -8.01 -5.69
C GLY A 60 17.75 -7.43 -7.10
N ARG A 61 18.66 -7.83 -8.00
CA ARG A 61 18.69 -7.37 -9.42
C ARG A 61 17.34 -7.46 -10.15
N PRO A 62 16.53 -8.53 -10.01
CA PRO A 62 15.24 -8.64 -10.71
C PRO A 62 14.19 -7.61 -10.26
N HIS A 63 14.36 -7.05 -9.06
CA HIS A 63 13.43 -6.09 -8.47
C HIS A 63 13.85 -4.64 -8.71
N ARG A 64 14.87 -4.42 -9.56
CA ARG A 64 15.32 -3.09 -9.98
C ARG A 64 14.83 -2.81 -11.38
N ALA A 65 14.22 -1.65 -11.56
CA ALA A 65 13.78 -1.15 -12.84
C ALA A 65 14.37 0.24 -13.04
N GLN A 66 14.74 0.57 -14.28
CA GLN A 66 15.20 1.91 -14.65
C GLN A 66 16.37 2.46 -13.80
N GLY A 67 17.20 1.57 -13.24
CA GLY A 67 18.33 1.95 -12.37
C GLY A 67 17.96 2.24 -10.91
N LEU A 68 16.70 2.02 -10.51
CA LEU A 68 16.19 2.23 -9.16
C LEU A 68 15.90 0.90 -8.43
N PRO A 69 16.11 0.84 -7.10
CA PRO A 69 16.88 1.80 -6.31
C PRO A 69 18.37 1.80 -6.71
N PRO A 70 19.11 2.91 -6.51
CA PRO A 70 20.53 2.99 -6.86
C PRO A 70 21.36 1.86 -6.23
N VAL A 71 22.36 1.35 -6.97
CA VAL A 71 23.18 0.21 -6.54
C VAL A 71 24.09 0.56 -5.36
N SER A 72 24.69 1.75 -5.41
CA SER A 72 25.58 2.25 -4.36
C SER A 72 24.77 2.69 -3.15
N ARG A 73 25.15 2.22 -1.95
CA ARG A 73 24.55 2.63 -0.68
C ARG A 73 24.53 4.16 -0.51
N ARG A 74 25.65 4.84 -0.79
CA ARG A 74 25.73 6.31 -0.73
C ARG A 74 24.71 6.97 -1.65
N ARG A 75 24.72 6.60 -2.94
CA ARG A 75 23.76 7.16 -3.91
C ARG A 75 22.30 6.88 -3.54
N ARG A 76 22.05 5.73 -2.92
CA ARG A 76 20.70 5.37 -2.47
C ARG A 76 20.25 6.22 -1.30
N VAL A 77 21.10 6.45 -0.31
CA VAL A 77 20.80 7.36 0.81
C VAL A 77 20.55 8.78 0.30
N ASP A 78 21.41 9.28 -0.60
CA ASP A 78 21.25 10.61 -1.19
C ASP A 78 19.91 10.72 -1.96
N TRP A 79 19.57 9.67 -2.72
CA TRP A 79 18.31 9.57 -3.45
C TRP A 79 17.09 9.51 -2.51
N ILE A 80 17.13 8.70 -1.45
CA ILE A 80 16.07 8.63 -0.43
C ILE A 80 15.82 10.01 0.18
N ARG A 81 16.88 10.72 0.58
CA ARG A 81 16.75 12.06 1.18
C ARG A 81 16.13 13.08 0.24
N SER A 82 16.57 13.12 -1.03
CA SER A 82 15.98 14.03 -2.03
C SER A 82 14.50 13.74 -2.24
N MET A 83 14.11 12.47 -2.35
CA MET A 83 12.69 12.11 -2.50
C MET A 83 11.86 12.48 -1.28
N LEU A 84 12.34 12.21 -0.06
CA LEU A 84 11.66 12.57 1.17
C LEU A 84 11.44 14.09 1.28
N SER A 85 12.38 14.90 0.76
CA SER A 85 12.25 16.36 0.75
C SER A 85 11.39 16.94 -0.37
N GLU A 86 11.33 16.29 -1.54
CA GLU A 86 10.74 16.87 -2.76
C GLU A 86 9.40 16.23 -3.16
N GLY A 87 9.17 14.99 -2.72
CA GLY A 87 8.03 14.17 -3.09
C GLY A 87 6.93 14.08 -2.04
N ASN A 88 5.75 13.64 -2.45
CA ASN A 88 4.76 13.11 -1.52
C ASN A 88 5.05 11.62 -1.33
N ASN A 89 5.49 11.23 -0.13
CA ASN A 89 5.99 9.88 0.13
C ASN A 89 5.09 9.17 1.16
N VAL A 90 4.79 7.89 0.90
CA VAL A 90 4.10 7.00 1.83
C VAL A 90 4.84 5.68 1.96
N VAL A 91 4.84 5.12 3.17
CA VAL A 91 5.46 3.82 3.47
C VAL A 91 4.41 2.82 3.94
N ALA A 92 4.60 1.56 3.58
CA ALA A 92 3.83 0.44 4.09
C ALA A 92 4.58 -0.21 5.24
N GLU A 93 3.98 -0.18 6.42
CA GLU A 93 4.53 -0.69 7.66
C GLU A 93 3.70 -1.87 8.18
N ARG A 94 4.40 -2.87 8.71
CA ARG A 94 3.83 -3.97 9.51
C ARG A 94 4.81 -4.34 10.61
N ASP A 95 4.30 -4.48 11.84
CA ASP A 95 5.09 -4.87 13.02
C ASP A 95 6.36 -4.01 13.23
N GLY A 96 6.28 -2.72 12.90
CA GLY A 96 7.40 -1.76 13.00
C GLY A 96 8.44 -1.86 11.89
N GLU A 97 8.26 -2.70 10.87
CA GLU A 97 9.16 -2.84 9.72
C GLU A 97 8.51 -2.30 8.43
N LEU A 98 9.32 -1.65 7.58
CA LEU A 98 8.89 -1.10 6.30
C LEU A 98 9.03 -2.13 5.18
N PHE A 99 7.93 -2.41 4.49
CA PHE A 99 7.87 -3.36 3.38
C PHE A 99 7.49 -2.73 2.04
N GLY A 100 7.25 -1.42 2.01
CA GLY A 100 6.99 -0.74 0.76
C GLY A 100 7.10 0.77 0.87
N HIS A 101 7.33 1.39 -0.26
CA HIS A 101 7.46 2.83 -0.40
C HIS A 101 6.84 3.23 -1.74
N ALA A 102 6.00 4.25 -1.73
CA ALA A 102 5.51 4.88 -2.94
C ALA A 102 5.55 6.38 -2.80
N MET A 103 5.73 7.04 -3.94
CA MET A 103 5.76 8.48 -3.98
C MET A 103 5.27 9.03 -5.31
N TYR A 104 4.95 10.31 -5.31
CA TYR A 104 4.90 11.10 -6.54
C TYR A 104 5.79 12.35 -6.45
N THR A 105 6.38 12.74 -7.58
CA THR A 105 7.26 13.90 -7.70
C THR A 105 7.23 14.47 -9.13
N PRO A 106 7.47 15.79 -9.33
CA PRO A 106 7.49 16.83 -8.30
C PRO A 106 6.10 17.11 -7.76
N THR A 107 5.98 17.58 -6.51
CA THR A 107 4.68 17.73 -5.83
C THR A 107 3.79 18.84 -6.38
N ASP A 108 4.37 19.80 -7.10
CA ASP A 108 3.71 20.97 -7.65
C ASP A 108 3.27 20.82 -9.11
N ALA A 109 3.67 19.75 -9.82
CA ALA A 109 3.20 19.46 -11.16
C ALA A 109 1.70 19.19 -11.20
N ASP A 110 1.03 19.55 -12.30
CA ASP A 110 -0.38 19.21 -12.54
C ASP A 110 -0.57 17.71 -12.70
N THR A 111 0.42 17.03 -13.28
CA THR A 111 0.50 15.57 -13.38
C THR A 111 1.88 15.07 -12.95
N PRO A 112 2.09 14.78 -11.66
CA PRO A 112 3.34 14.23 -11.19
C PRO A 112 3.55 12.77 -11.60
N GLU A 113 4.80 12.33 -11.56
CA GLU A 113 5.18 10.94 -11.83
C GLU A 113 5.15 10.11 -10.55
N LEU A 114 4.51 8.94 -10.60
CA LEU A 114 4.44 7.95 -9.52
C LEU A 114 5.53 6.90 -9.65
N ALA A 115 6.14 6.57 -8.51
CA ALA A 115 6.96 5.38 -8.35
C ALA A 115 6.51 4.57 -7.13
N VAL A 116 6.59 3.24 -7.24
CA VAL A 116 6.19 2.31 -6.17
C VAL A 116 7.20 1.16 -6.07
N PHE A 117 7.54 0.81 -4.84
CA PHE A 117 8.48 -0.24 -4.49
C PHE A 117 7.86 -1.10 -3.39
N VAL A 118 7.82 -2.41 -3.61
CA VAL A 118 7.30 -3.37 -2.64
C VAL A 118 8.38 -4.41 -2.38
N HIS A 119 8.73 -4.59 -1.11
CA HIS A 119 9.66 -5.59 -0.65
C HIS A 119 9.22 -6.98 -1.13
N PRO A 120 10.15 -7.86 -1.60
CA PRO A 120 9.79 -9.18 -2.12
C PRO A 120 8.86 -9.99 -1.22
N ASP A 121 9.12 -10.00 0.09
CA ASP A 121 8.30 -10.75 1.07
C ASP A 121 6.89 -10.18 1.31
N ALA A 122 6.59 -9.02 0.73
CA ALA A 122 5.29 -8.36 0.80
C ALA A 122 4.57 -8.31 -0.56
N GLN A 123 5.12 -8.94 -1.59
CA GLN A 123 4.47 -9.07 -2.89
C GLN A 123 3.26 -10.01 -2.82
N ASP A 124 2.34 -9.86 -3.78
CA ASP A 124 1.09 -10.64 -3.86
C ASP A 124 0.14 -10.53 -2.64
N ARG A 125 0.35 -9.53 -1.78
CA ARG A 125 -0.48 -9.24 -0.59
C ARG A 125 -1.33 -7.97 -0.71
N GLY A 126 -1.35 -7.35 -1.89
CA GLY A 126 -2.08 -6.10 -2.15
C GLY A 126 -1.35 -4.82 -1.71
N VAL A 127 -0.17 -4.92 -1.12
CA VAL A 127 0.61 -3.76 -0.62
C VAL A 127 0.88 -2.73 -1.71
N GLY A 128 1.29 -3.15 -2.91
CA GLY A 128 1.53 -2.23 -4.03
C GLY A 128 0.26 -1.51 -4.49
N THR A 129 -0.87 -2.19 -4.47
CA THR A 129 -2.18 -1.62 -4.80
C THR A 129 -2.57 -0.56 -3.77
N GLU A 130 -2.43 -0.85 -2.48
CA GLU A 130 -2.74 0.10 -1.40
C GLU A 130 -1.82 1.32 -1.43
N LEU A 131 -0.52 1.12 -1.64
CA LEU A 131 0.43 2.23 -1.82
C LEU A 131 0.02 3.16 -2.99
N CYS A 132 -0.34 2.59 -4.14
CA CYS A 132 -0.80 3.39 -5.28
C CYS A 132 -2.09 4.15 -4.98
N ARG A 133 -3.06 3.50 -4.30
CA ARG A 133 -4.32 4.15 -3.91
C ARG A 133 -4.10 5.31 -2.94
N HIS A 134 -3.14 5.20 -2.03
CA HIS A 134 -2.74 6.29 -1.13
C HIS A 134 -2.11 7.47 -1.90
N VAL A 135 -1.23 7.18 -2.85
CA VAL A 135 -0.66 8.21 -3.73
C VAL A 135 -1.75 8.93 -4.53
N ILE A 136 -2.69 8.19 -5.14
CA ILE A 136 -3.84 8.75 -5.86
C ILE A 136 -4.68 9.64 -4.94
N ALA A 137 -5.02 9.16 -3.75
CA ALA A 137 -5.80 9.92 -2.77
C ALA A 137 -5.10 11.23 -2.36
N ASN A 138 -3.79 11.18 -2.12
CA ASN A 138 -2.99 12.34 -1.76
C ASN A 138 -2.90 13.35 -2.90
N ALA A 139 -2.68 12.90 -4.14
CA ALA A 139 -2.63 13.78 -5.30
C ALA A 139 -3.99 14.45 -5.57
N ALA A 140 -5.09 13.69 -5.48
CA ALA A 140 -6.44 14.23 -5.61
C ALA A 140 -6.77 15.26 -4.52
N ALA A 141 -6.37 15.00 -3.27
CA ALA A 141 -6.52 15.96 -2.17
C ALA A 141 -5.64 17.22 -2.35
N ALA A 142 -4.50 17.08 -3.01
CA ALA A 142 -3.60 18.18 -3.36
C ALA A 142 -4.01 18.94 -4.64
N GLY A 143 -5.14 18.58 -5.26
CA GLY A 143 -5.66 19.25 -6.45
C GLY A 143 -4.82 19.04 -7.72
N ARG A 144 -4.19 17.85 -7.85
CA ARG A 144 -3.53 17.46 -9.11
C ARG A 144 -4.58 17.03 -10.15
N ASP A 145 -4.28 17.20 -11.43
CA ASP A 145 -5.16 16.82 -12.55
C ASP A 145 -5.07 15.33 -12.86
N GLY A 146 -3.90 14.73 -12.66
CA GLY A 146 -3.63 13.34 -12.99
C GLY A 146 -2.40 12.81 -12.27
N ILE A 147 -2.11 11.53 -12.44
CA ILE A 147 -0.80 10.94 -12.12
C ILE A 147 -0.36 10.13 -13.34
N GLU A 148 0.93 10.18 -13.66
CA GLU A 148 1.51 9.30 -14.67
C GLU A 148 2.64 8.43 -14.13
N LEU A 149 3.03 7.40 -14.90
CA LEU A 149 4.15 6.52 -14.59
C LEU A 149 4.72 5.87 -15.85
N HIS A 150 5.98 5.45 -15.74
CA HIS A 150 6.67 4.64 -16.74
C HIS A 150 6.88 3.21 -16.24
N VAL A 151 6.52 2.22 -17.06
CA VAL A 151 6.68 0.81 -16.72
C VAL A 151 7.17 -0.02 -17.90
N GLU A 152 8.16 -0.87 -17.64
CA GLU A 152 8.64 -1.81 -18.65
C GLU A 152 7.52 -2.73 -19.13
N THR A 153 7.44 -2.95 -20.45
CA THR A 153 6.39 -3.80 -21.05
C THR A 153 6.38 -5.22 -20.46
N GLY A 154 7.55 -5.73 -20.06
CA GLY A 154 7.73 -7.05 -19.44
C GLY A 154 7.29 -7.16 -17.97
N ASN A 155 7.12 -6.04 -17.26
CA ASN A 155 6.76 -6.04 -15.84
C ASN A 155 5.26 -6.28 -15.65
N ARG A 156 4.83 -7.52 -15.90
CA ARG A 156 3.42 -7.93 -15.79
C ARG A 156 2.81 -7.68 -14.40
N PRO A 157 3.51 -7.96 -13.28
CA PRO A 157 2.98 -7.68 -11.94
C PRO A 157 2.64 -6.20 -11.73
N ALA A 158 3.58 -5.28 -11.99
CA ALA A 158 3.34 -3.85 -11.82
C ALA A 158 2.22 -3.35 -12.73
N ARG A 159 2.22 -3.78 -14.00
CA ARG A 159 1.16 -3.45 -14.96
C ARG A 159 -0.23 -3.94 -14.51
N SER A 160 -0.31 -5.02 -13.74
CA SER A 160 -1.58 -5.50 -13.17
C SER A 160 -2.06 -4.55 -12.08
N VAL A 161 -1.17 -4.18 -11.15
CA VAL A 161 -1.46 -3.21 -10.09
C VAL A 161 -1.96 -1.89 -10.68
N TYR A 162 -1.25 -1.35 -11.67
CA TYR A 162 -1.62 -0.06 -12.27
C TYR A 162 -2.99 -0.10 -12.94
N ARG A 163 -3.31 -1.16 -13.68
CA ARG A 163 -4.67 -1.31 -14.25
C ARG A 163 -5.74 -1.44 -13.16
N THR A 164 -5.47 -2.16 -12.08
CA THR A 164 -6.42 -2.31 -10.96
C THR A 164 -6.72 -0.98 -10.27
N VAL A 165 -5.77 -0.04 -10.26
CA VAL A 165 -5.96 1.29 -9.65
C VAL A 165 -6.32 2.37 -10.68
N GLY A 166 -6.76 1.98 -11.88
CA GLY A 166 -7.36 2.88 -12.88
C GLY A 166 -6.38 3.51 -13.87
N PHE A 167 -5.10 3.11 -13.89
CA PHE A 167 -4.19 3.63 -14.91
C PHE A 167 -4.44 3.00 -16.29
N GLU A 168 -4.47 3.86 -17.29
CA GLU A 168 -4.60 3.51 -18.71
C GLU A 168 -3.28 3.74 -19.46
N VAL A 169 -3.04 2.97 -20.52
CA VAL A 169 -1.84 3.15 -21.35
C VAL A 169 -2.06 4.32 -22.31
N VAL A 170 -1.26 5.38 -22.17
CA VAL A 170 -1.32 6.57 -23.04
C VAL A 170 -0.24 6.58 -24.13
N GLU A 171 0.87 5.86 -23.92
CA GLU A 171 1.96 5.76 -24.90
C GLU A 171 2.70 4.43 -24.82
N ARG A 172 3.26 3.99 -25.95
CA ARG A 172 4.10 2.79 -26.06
C ARG A 172 5.38 3.10 -26.83
N ARG A 173 6.52 3.25 -26.13
CA ARG A 173 7.83 3.56 -26.72
C ARG A 173 8.96 2.86 -25.96
N GLY A 174 9.16 1.57 -26.24
CA GLY A 174 10.09 0.73 -25.48
C GLY A 174 9.50 0.32 -24.13
N ASP A 175 9.16 1.29 -23.29
CA ASP A 175 8.32 1.15 -22.11
C ASP A 175 6.86 1.56 -22.40
N LEU A 176 6.02 1.46 -21.37
CA LEU A 176 4.64 1.95 -21.38
C LEU A 176 4.56 3.17 -20.48
N ARG A 177 4.06 4.28 -21.01
CA ARG A 177 3.59 5.40 -20.20
C ARG A 177 2.12 5.16 -19.88
N MET A 178 1.78 5.19 -18.60
CA MET A 178 0.42 5.03 -18.12
C MET A 178 -0.02 6.25 -17.31
N ARG A 179 -1.32 6.56 -17.35
CA ARG A 179 -1.91 7.72 -16.68
C ARG A 179 -3.25 7.37 -16.05
N VAL A 180 -3.54 7.99 -14.91
CA VAL A 180 -4.90 8.08 -14.35
C VAL A 180 -5.26 9.56 -14.21
N ASP A 181 -6.44 9.94 -14.71
CA ASP A 181 -6.99 11.28 -14.50
C ASP A 181 -7.75 11.34 -13.18
N LEU A 182 -7.57 12.42 -12.42
CA LEU A 182 -8.10 12.55 -11.07
C LEU A 182 -9.50 13.17 -11.02
N ASP A 183 -10.10 13.47 -12.18
CA ASP A 183 -11.52 13.74 -12.35
C ASP A 183 -12.36 12.44 -12.44
N GLN A 184 -11.71 11.29 -12.64
CA GLN A 184 -12.38 10.00 -12.72
C GLN A 184 -12.90 9.52 -11.35
N PRO A 185 -13.94 8.65 -11.32
CA PRO A 185 -14.52 8.14 -10.08
C PRO A 185 -13.51 7.52 -9.13
N ILE A 186 -12.49 6.83 -9.66
CA ILE A 186 -11.46 6.15 -8.86
C ILE A 186 -10.77 7.10 -7.87
N ALA A 187 -10.48 8.34 -8.27
CA ALA A 187 -9.84 9.34 -7.41
C ALA A 187 -10.72 9.75 -6.22
N THR A 188 -12.03 9.62 -6.37
CA THR A 188 -13.01 9.84 -5.30
C THR A 188 -13.23 8.59 -4.47
N GLU A 189 -13.43 7.44 -5.12
CA GLU A 189 -13.67 6.15 -4.47
C GLU A 189 -12.52 5.74 -3.54
N VAL A 190 -11.26 5.95 -3.94
CA VAL A 190 -10.12 5.60 -3.07
C VAL A 190 -10.07 6.43 -1.79
N ARG A 191 -10.79 7.55 -1.71
CA ARG A 191 -10.85 8.41 -0.52
C ARG A 191 -12.00 8.05 0.41
N TRP A 192 -12.92 7.20 -0.03
CA TRP A 192 -14.05 6.80 0.80
C TRP A 192 -13.60 5.97 2.01
N PRO A 193 -14.34 6.06 3.12
CA PRO A 193 -14.10 5.21 4.27
C PRO A 193 -14.29 3.73 3.90
N PRO A 194 -13.61 2.79 4.61
CA PRO A 194 -13.67 1.37 4.30
C PRO A 194 -15.08 0.80 4.11
N LEU A 195 -16.01 1.09 5.01
CA LEU A 195 -17.40 0.60 4.90
C LEU A 195 -18.06 1.05 3.59
N ALA A 196 -17.83 2.28 3.13
CA ALA A 196 -18.40 2.78 1.88
C ALA A 196 -17.73 2.20 0.62
N ARG A 197 -16.49 1.71 0.72
CA ARG A 197 -15.75 1.11 -0.41
C ARG A 197 -16.03 -0.38 -0.56
N GLU A 198 -16.12 -1.09 0.55
CA GLU A 198 -16.08 -2.55 0.60
C GLU A 198 -17.43 -3.15 1.03
N GLY A 199 -18.30 -2.34 1.65
CA GLY A 199 -19.50 -2.82 2.32
C GLY A 199 -19.19 -3.45 3.68
N PRO A 200 -20.22 -3.81 4.46
CA PRO A 200 -20.03 -4.56 5.69
C PRO A 200 -19.46 -5.94 5.35
N ALA A 201 -18.52 -6.41 6.16
CA ALA A 201 -18.04 -7.78 6.04
C ALA A 201 -19.19 -8.74 6.39
N GLU A 202 -19.38 -9.78 5.58
CA GLU A 202 -20.27 -10.86 5.98
C GLU A 202 -19.73 -11.50 7.27
N PRO A 203 -20.58 -11.77 8.28
CA PRO A 203 -20.11 -12.38 9.52
C PRO A 203 -19.41 -13.70 9.19
N ALA A 204 -18.20 -13.87 9.73
CA ALA A 204 -17.45 -15.11 9.57
C ALA A 204 -18.35 -16.27 10.01
N VAL A 205 -18.67 -17.17 9.08
CA VAL A 205 -19.44 -18.36 9.38
C VAL A 205 -18.59 -19.19 10.36
N ASP A 206 -19.07 -19.30 11.60
CA ASP A 206 -18.44 -20.17 12.60
C ASP A 206 -18.61 -21.62 12.13
N LEU A 207 -17.57 -22.12 11.47
CA LEU A 207 -17.46 -23.53 11.06
C LEU A 207 -16.85 -24.38 12.19
N SER A 208 -17.03 -24.00 13.46
CA SER A 208 -16.73 -24.91 14.54
C SER A 208 -17.58 -26.18 14.37
N PRO A 209 -16.98 -27.38 14.44
CA PRO A 209 -17.73 -28.62 14.32
C PRO A 209 -18.75 -28.65 15.46
N THR A 210 -20.04 -28.77 15.13
CA THR A 210 -21.05 -29.12 16.11
C THR A 210 -20.60 -30.42 16.76
N ASP A 211 -20.31 -30.37 18.05
CA ASP A 211 -19.81 -31.48 18.85
C ASP A 211 -20.90 -32.57 18.94
N GLY A 212 -20.97 -33.41 17.92
CA GLY A 212 -21.80 -34.60 17.86
C GLY A 212 -21.15 -35.69 18.70
N GLY A 213 -21.25 -35.55 20.03
CA GLY A 213 -20.86 -36.61 20.96
C GLY A 213 -21.68 -37.88 20.70
N PRO A 214 -21.07 -39.09 20.68
CA PRO A 214 -21.82 -40.31 20.46
C PRO A 214 -22.70 -40.62 21.67
N GLU A 215 -24.01 -40.71 21.47
CA GLU A 215 -24.95 -41.29 22.42
C GLU A 215 -24.52 -42.72 22.75
N ARG A 216 -24.17 -42.96 24.02
CA ARG A 216 -24.04 -44.32 24.55
C ARG A 216 -25.44 -44.89 24.74
N SER A 217 -25.78 -45.94 24.01
CA SER A 217 -26.95 -46.77 24.33
C SER A 217 -26.79 -47.42 25.71
N PRO A 218 -27.84 -47.48 26.54
CA PRO A 218 -27.83 -48.29 27.75
C PRO A 218 -27.96 -49.77 27.38
N ALA A 219 -27.33 -50.60 28.21
CA ALA A 219 -27.45 -52.05 28.20
C ALA A 219 -28.89 -52.47 28.58
N ASP A 220 -29.40 -53.52 27.93
CA ASP A 220 -30.52 -54.30 28.43
C ASP A 220 -30.01 -55.71 28.82
N ASP A 221 -30.53 -56.18 29.94
CA ASP A 221 -30.29 -57.44 30.66
C ASP A 221 -30.50 -58.73 29.83
#